data_AF-A0A9E5MLR2-F1
#
_entry.id   AF-A0A9E5MLR2-F1
#
_cell.length_a   1.000
_cell.length_b   1.000
_cell.length_c   1.000
_cell.angle_alpha   90.00
_cell.angle_beta   90.00
_cell.angle_gamma   90.00
#
_symmetry.space_group_name_H-M   'P 1'
#
loop_
_entity.id
_entity.type
_entity.pdbx_description
1 polymer ?
#
loop_
_entity_poly.entity_id
_entity_poly.type
_entity_poly.pdbx_seq_one_letter_code
_entity_poly.pdbx_strand_id
1 'polypeptide(L)'
;MPAIVDHDARRLEVAAAVGRLVARGGIQAVTVRSAAKEAGFSTAVIGHYFHNKDDLISFTYLSARDRTRFRVERALLAGKNVFDCLKECLPTNASQRSDWIVWFGLWGMASGNPALEKESSKGLLEASTLFIDVLEAAKARGELAESVDCVAQAQRLLALINGIAALWVQMPDHWTAKTQLELLKSELEFISAH
;
A
#
# COMPACT_ATOMS: atom_id res chain seq x y z
N MET A 1 -6.23 -26.46 -27.95
CA MET A 1 -5.48 -26.37 -26.69
C MET A 1 -5.92 -25.09 -25.99
N PRO A 2 -6.64 -25.14 -24.85
CA PRO A 2 -7.07 -23.91 -24.21
C PRO A 2 -5.83 -23.21 -23.66
N ALA A 3 -5.65 -21.94 -24.02
CA ALA A 3 -4.56 -21.12 -23.50
C ALA A 3 -4.63 -21.16 -21.96
N ILE A 4 -3.52 -21.51 -21.33
CA ILE A 4 -3.35 -21.35 -19.88
C ILE A 4 -3.39 -19.83 -19.65
N VAL A 5 -4.59 -19.31 -19.47
CA VAL A 5 -4.82 -17.96 -19.01
C VAL A 5 -4.32 -17.97 -17.58
N ASP A 6 -3.21 -17.27 -17.34
CA ASP A 6 -2.62 -17.14 -16.02
C ASP A 6 -3.68 -16.63 -15.03
N HIS A 7 -4.07 -17.54 -14.15
CA HIS A 7 -5.16 -17.36 -13.20
C HIS A 7 -4.86 -16.19 -12.25
N ASP A 8 -3.59 -15.98 -11.91
CA ASP A 8 -3.17 -14.88 -11.06
C ASP A 8 -3.08 -13.58 -11.84
N ALA A 9 -2.61 -13.60 -13.10
CA ALA A 9 -2.65 -12.43 -13.97
C ALA A 9 -4.08 -11.89 -14.14
N ARG A 10 -5.08 -12.78 -14.32
CA ARG A 10 -6.49 -12.35 -14.41
C ARG A 10 -7.01 -11.74 -13.13
N ARG A 11 -6.68 -12.31 -11.97
CA ARG A 11 -7.06 -11.74 -10.68
C ARG A 11 -6.44 -10.34 -10.50
N LEU A 12 -5.18 -10.16 -10.93
CA LEU A 12 -4.50 -8.86 -10.90
C LEU A 12 -5.15 -7.82 -11.84
N GLU A 13 -5.59 -8.23 -13.04
CA GLU A 13 -6.35 -7.35 -13.95
C GLU A 13 -7.66 -6.87 -13.30
N VAL A 14 -8.38 -7.78 -12.63
CA VAL A 14 -9.59 -7.44 -11.87
C VAL A 14 -9.27 -6.52 -10.70
N ALA A 15 -8.22 -6.81 -9.92
CA ALA A 15 -7.78 -5.95 -8.81
C ALA A 15 -7.44 -4.53 -9.28
N ALA A 16 -6.74 -4.40 -10.41
CA ALA A 16 -6.43 -3.11 -11.00
C ALA A 16 -7.70 -2.35 -11.41
N ALA A 17 -8.70 -3.05 -11.96
CA ALA A 17 -10.01 -2.47 -12.26
C ALA A 17 -10.74 -2.00 -11.00
N VAL A 18 -10.80 -2.84 -9.96
CA VAL A 18 -11.40 -2.47 -8.67
C VAL A 18 -10.70 -1.27 -8.05
N GLY A 19 -9.36 -1.22 -8.10
CA GLY A 19 -8.58 -0.06 -7.64
C GLY A 19 -8.98 1.24 -8.33
N ARG A 20 -9.21 1.22 -9.66
CA ARG A 20 -9.72 2.38 -10.40
C ARG A 20 -11.14 2.79 -10.00
N LEU A 21 -12.02 1.82 -9.71
CA LEU A 21 -13.37 2.12 -9.21
C LEU A 21 -13.31 2.80 -7.85
N VAL A 22 -12.50 2.26 -6.94
CA VAL A 22 -12.30 2.81 -5.60
C VAL A 22 -11.71 4.21 -5.66
N ALA A 23 -10.73 4.45 -6.54
CA ALA A 23 -10.15 5.78 -6.72
C ALA A 23 -11.16 6.83 -7.22
N ARG A 24 -12.19 6.44 -7.99
CA ARG A 24 -13.19 7.38 -8.55
C ARG A 24 -14.44 7.56 -7.69
N GLY A 25 -14.91 6.49 -7.04
CA GLY A 25 -16.21 6.48 -6.36
C GLY A 25 -16.18 5.88 -4.96
N GLY A 26 -14.98 5.69 -4.41
CA GLY A 26 -14.79 5.04 -3.11
C GLY A 26 -15.22 3.57 -3.12
N ILE A 27 -15.20 2.96 -1.94
CA ILE A 27 -15.48 1.53 -1.78
C ILE A 27 -16.94 1.15 -2.12
N GLN A 28 -17.85 2.12 -2.10
CA GLN A 28 -19.26 1.91 -2.44
C GLN A 28 -19.48 1.72 -3.95
N ALA A 29 -18.58 2.22 -4.79
CA ALA A 29 -18.62 1.98 -6.23
C ALA A 29 -18.28 0.53 -6.62
N VAL A 30 -17.74 -0.26 -5.69
CA VAL A 30 -17.33 -1.65 -5.94
C VAL A 30 -18.51 -2.60 -5.76
N THR A 31 -18.84 -3.28 -6.85
CA THR A 31 -19.75 -4.43 -6.93
C THR A 31 -19.16 -5.43 -7.91
N VAL A 32 -19.57 -6.69 -7.87
CA VAL A 32 -19.14 -7.70 -8.87
C VAL A 32 -19.44 -7.22 -10.29
N ARG A 33 -20.60 -6.58 -10.50
CA ARG A 33 -21.02 -6.05 -11.80
C ARG A 33 -20.16 -4.88 -12.27
N SER A 34 -19.88 -3.90 -11.39
CA SER A 34 -19.04 -2.76 -11.76
C SER A 34 -17.59 -3.19 -11.99
N ALA A 35 -17.07 -4.12 -11.18
CA ALA A 35 -15.75 -4.71 -11.37
C ALA A 35 -15.64 -5.45 -12.70
N ALA A 36 -16.63 -6.29 -13.04
CA ALA A 36 -16.70 -6.97 -14.34
C ALA A 36 -16.65 -5.98 -15.51
N LYS A 37 -17.50 -4.94 -15.46
CA LYS A 37 -17.55 -3.90 -16.48
C LYS A 37 -16.22 -3.14 -16.60
N GLU A 38 -15.61 -2.74 -15.50
CA GLU A 38 -14.34 -2.00 -15.48
C GLU A 38 -13.15 -2.84 -15.95
N ALA A 39 -13.19 -4.16 -15.70
CA ALA A 39 -12.16 -5.11 -16.13
C ALA A 39 -12.35 -5.60 -17.58
N GLY A 40 -13.50 -5.31 -18.20
CA GLY A 40 -13.83 -5.84 -19.53
C GLY A 40 -14.22 -7.33 -19.52
N PHE A 41 -14.72 -7.84 -18.40
CA PHE A 41 -15.14 -9.22 -18.23
C PHE A 41 -16.65 -9.36 -18.00
N SER A 42 -17.17 -10.59 -18.18
CA SER A 42 -18.52 -10.92 -17.75
C SER A 42 -18.56 -11.15 -16.24
N THR A 43 -19.73 -10.98 -15.62
CA THR A 43 -19.92 -11.30 -14.19
C THR A 43 -19.70 -12.78 -13.89
N ALA A 44 -19.98 -13.66 -14.85
CA ALA A 44 -19.68 -15.10 -14.74
C ALA A 44 -18.16 -15.33 -14.65
N VAL A 45 -17.36 -14.63 -15.46
CA VAL A 45 -15.89 -14.69 -15.39
C VAL A 45 -15.38 -14.21 -14.04
N ILE A 46 -15.87 -13.08 -13.53
CA ILE A 46 -15.50 -12.61 -12.18
C ILE A 46 -15.89 -13.63 -11.10
N GLY A 47 -17.07 -14.23 -11.20
CA GLY A 47 -17.56 -15.23 -10.27
C GLY A 47 -16.73 -16.53 -10.22
N HIS A 48 -15.94 -16.82 -11.25
CA HIS A 48 -14.96 -17.92 -11.19
C HIS A 48 -13.75 -17.61 -10.30
N TYR A 49 -13.46 -16.33 -10.04
CA TYR A 49 -12.29 -15.89 -9.27
C TYR A 49 -12.62 -15.34 -7.89
N PHE A 50 -13.80 -14.75 -7.73
CA PHE A 50 -14.22 -14.05 -6.51
C PHE A 50 -15.66 -14.39 -6.17
N HIS A 51 -15.91 -14.87 -4.95
CA HIS A 51 -17.25 -15.30 -4.56
C HIS A 51 -18.17 -14.11 -4.25
N ASN A 52 -17.61 -13.02 -3.75
CA ASN A 52 -18.38 -11.87 -3.30
C ASN A 52 -17.57 -10.55 -3.39
N LYS A 53 -18.19 -9.46 -2.96
CA LYS A 53 -17.58 -8.11 -2.91
C LYS A 53 -16.37 -8.06 -1.96
N ASP A 54 -16.43 -8.75 -0.83
CA ASP A 54 -15.38 -8.72 0.19
C ASP A 54 -14.12 -9.45 -0.30
N ASP A 55 -14.27 -10.55 -1.03
CA ASP A 55 -13.16 -11.25 -1.69
C ASP A 55 -12.47 -10.35 -2.72
N LEU A 56 -13.24 -9.61 -3.53
CA LEU A 56 -12.72 -8.65 -4.50
C LEU A 56 -11.91 -7.54 -3.82
N ILE A 57 -12.47 -6.96 -2.75
CA ILE A 57 -11.83 -5.88 -2.01
C ILE A 57 -10.57 -6.37 -1.30
N SER A 58 -10.66 -7.51 -0.62
CA SER A 58 -9.53 -8.13 0.09
C SER A 58 -8.37 -8.41 -0.86
N PHE A 59 -8.65 -9.01 -2.02
CA PHE A 59 -7.62 -9.28 -3.01
C PHE A 59 -7.03 -8.00 -3.62
N THR A 60 -7.86 -6.97 -3.82
CA THR A 60 -7.39 -5.66 -4.32
C THR A 60 -6.48 -4.98 -3.32
N TYR A 61 -6.80 -5.06 -2.02
CA TYR A 61 -5.96 -4.58 -0.93
C TYR A 61 -4.62 -5.32 -0.88
N LEU A 62 -4.64 -6.66 -0.91
CA LEU A 62 -3.44 -7.50 -0.97
C LEU A 62 -2.55 -7.11 -2.15
N SER A 63 -3.15 -6.97 -3.33
CA SER A 63 -2.43 -6.55 -4.54
C SER A 63 -1.81 -5.16 -4.40
N ALA A 64 -2.48 -4.22 -3.71
CA ALA A 64 -1.92 -2.90 -3.42
C ALA A 64 -0.78 -2.94 -2.41
N ARG A 65 -0.89 -3.79 -1.38
CA ARG A 65 0.18 -4.03 -0.41
C ARG A 65 1.42 -4.62 -1.08
N ASP A 66 1.22 -5.67 -1.88
CA ASP A 66 2.32 -6.34 -2.59
C ASP A 66 3.02 -5.38 -3.56
N ARG A 67 2.28 -4.55 -4.31
CA ARG A 67 2.89 -3.50 -5.14
C ARG A 67 3.79 -2.57 -4.34
N THR A 68 3.32 -2.07 -3.19
CA THR A 68 4.14 -1.19 -2.35
C THR A 68 5.36 -1.91 -1.82
N ARG A 69 5.20 -3.14 -1.29
CA ARG A 69 6.31 -3.97 -0.84
C ARG A 69 7.35 -4.18 -1.93
N PHE A 70 6.94 -4.56 -3.14
CA PHE A 70 7.84 -4.76 -4.27
C PHE A 70 8.59 -3.48 -4.66
N ARG A 71 7.98 -2.29 -4.57
CA ARG A 71 8.68 -1.03 -4.82
C ARG A 71 9.80 -0.79 -3.80
N VAL A 72 9.51 -1.01 -2.52
CA VAL A 72 10.49 -0.86 -1.42
C VAL A 72 11.62 -1.89 -1.56
N GLU A 73 11.29 -3.17 -1.74
CA GLU A 73 12.29 -4.23 -1.90
C GLU A 73 13.17 -4.02 -3.12
N ARG A 74 12.59 -3.57 -4.24
CA ARG A 74 13.37 -3.21 -5.42
C ARG A 74 14.32 -2.05 -5.14
N ALA A 75 13.90 -1.04 -4.37
CA ALA A 75 14.77 0.07 -3.99
C ALA A 75 15.93 -0.42 -3.11
N LEU A 76 15.65 -1.29 -2.13
CA LEU A 76 16.67 -1.92 -1.28
C LEU A 76 17.69 -2.72 -2.08
N LEU A 77 17.21 -3.61 -2.97
CA LEU A 77 18.06 -4.43 -3.84
C LEU A 77 18.93 -3.58 -4.78
N ALA A 78 18.42 -2.41 -5.19
CA ALA A 78 19.16 -1.45 -5.99
C ALA A 78 20.14 -0.59 -5.17
N GLY A 79 20.32 -0.86 -3.88
CA GLY A 79 21.23 -0.13 -2.99
C GLY A 79 20.81 1.33 -2.78
N LYS A 80 19.51 1.62 -2.85
CA LYS A 80 19.00 2.96 -2.60
C LYS A 80 19.08 3.30 -1.11
N ASN A 81 19.22 4.60 -0.83
CA ASN A 81 19.24 5.10 0.54
C ASN A 81 17.89 4.93 1.24
N VAL A 82 17.87 5.08 2.56
CA VAL A 82 16.69 4.92 3.42
C VAL A 82 15.51 5.79 2.96
N PHE A 83 15.79 7.03 2.55
CA PHE A 83 14.78 7.95 2.03
C PHE A 83 14.14 7.45 0.74
N ASP A 84 14.94 7.01 -0.22
CA ASP A 84 14.49 6.49 -1.51
C ASP A 84 13.70 5.18 -1.37
N CYS A 85 13.95 4.39 -0.33
CA CYS A 85 13.17 3.23 0.00
C CYS A 85 11.81 3.62 0.61
N LEU A 86 11.80 4.45 1.65
CA LEU A 86 10.58 4.79 2.39
C LEU A 86 9.64 5.73 1.63
N LYS A 87 10.14 6.55 0.71
CA LYS A 87 9.27 7.39 -0.13
C LYS A 87 8.32 6.58 -1.02
N GLU A 88 8.64 5.31 -1.30
CA GLU A 88 7.77 4.41 -2.08
C GLU A 88 6.44 4.07 -1.38
N CYS A 89 6.38 4.34 -0.08
CA CYS A 89 5.20 4.19 0.77
C CYS A 89 4.34 5.47 0.82
N LEU A 90 4.82 6.63 0.35
CA LEU A 90 4.07 7.89 0.39
C LEU A 90 3.11 8.04 -0.81
N PRO A 91 1.97 8.75 -0.70
CA PRO A 91 1.06 9.05 -1.82
C PRO A 91 1.56 10.18 -2.76
N THR A 92 2.77 10.02 -3.31
CA THR A 92 3.41 11.08 -4.12
C THR A 92 3.08 11.00 -5.61
N ASN A 93 2.69 9.83 -6.11
CA ASN A 93 2.29 9.62 -7.51
C ASN A 93 0.93 8.93 -7.64
N ALA A 94 0.37 8.90 -8.86
CA ALA A 94 -0.97 8.37 -9.12
C ALA A 94 -1.15 6.90 -8.69
N SER A 95 -0.14 6.05 -8.86
CA SER A 95 -0.21 4.65 -8.44
C SER A 95 -0.26 4.54 -6.93
N GLN A 96 0.67 5.19 -6.22
CA GLN A 96 0.71 5.18 -4.76
C GLN A 96 -0.57 5.77 -4.15
N ARG A 97 -1.08 6.85 -4.72
CA ARG A 97 -2.37 7.45 -4.31
C ARG A 97 -3.52 6.47 -4.46
N SER A 98 -3.57 5.74 -5.57
CA SER A 98 -4.58 4.69 -5.76
C SER A 98 -4.45 3.58 -4.72
N ASP A 99 -3.23 3.17 -4.36
CA ASP A 99 -2.98 2.16 -3.32
C ASP A 99 -3.56 2.64 -1.97
N TRP A 100 -3.28 3.89 -1.59
CA TRP A 100 -3.78 4.49 -0.35
C TRP A 100 -5.30 4.61 -0.27
N ILE A 101 -5.97 5.00 -1.36
CA ILE A 101 -7.44 5.09 -1.37
C ILE A 101 -8.06 3.69 -1.17
N VAL A 102 -7.46 2.64 -1.74
CA VAL A 102 -7.88 1.26 -1.52
C VAL A 102 -7.71 0.85 -0.05
N TRP A 103 -6.57 1.16 0.56
CA TRP A 103 -6.31 0.85 1.96
C TRP A 103 -7.27 1.54 2.91
N PHE A 104 -7.51 2.85 2.75
CA PHE A 104 -8.51 3.57 3.54
C PHE A 104 -9.92 3.00 3.36
N GLY A 105 -10.29 2.61 2.14
CA GLY A 105 -11.55 1.95 1.84
C GLY A 105 -11.71 0.63 2.61
N LEU A 106 -10.66 -0.20 2.65
CA LEU A 106 -10.68 -1.45 3.41
C LEU A 106 -10.70 -1.20 4.91
N TRP A 107 -9.87 -0.31 5.45
CA TRP A 107 -9.83 0.00 6.88
C TRP A 107 -11.18 0.51 7.39
N GLY A 108 -11.90 1.30 6.59
CA GLY A 108 -13.25 1.72 6.92
C GLY A 108 -14.29 0.58 6.95
N MET A 109 -14.04 -0.52 6.22
CA MET A 109 -14.88 -1.73 6.25
C MET A 109 -14.44 -2.76 7.29
N ALA A 110 -13.20 -2.67 7.78
CA ALA A 110 -12.66 -3.65 8.72
C ALA A 110 -13.46 -3.65 10.02
N SER A 111 -13.88 -2.49 10.52
CA SER A 111 -14.68 -2.41 11.74
C SER A 111 -15.97 -3.23 11.64
N GLY A 112 -16.07 -4.32 12.42
CA GLY A 112 -17.23 -5.21 12.42
C GLY A 112 -17.16 -6.34 11.39
N ASN A 113 -16.04 -6.52 10.68
CA ASN A 113 -15.77 -7.65 9.80
C ASN A 113 -14.48 -8.38 10.22
N PRO A 114 -14.58 -9.47 11.00
CA PRO A 114 -13.41 -10.17 11.56
C PRO A 114 -12.39 -10.66 10.53
N ALA A 115 -12.84 -11.00 9.31
CA ALA A 115 -11.94 -11.45 8.25
C ALA A 115 -11.06 -10.28 7.74
N LEU A 116 -11.66 -9.11 7.57
CA LEU A 116 -10.94 -7.89 7.16
C LEU A 116 -10.08 -7.33 8.29
N GLU A 117 -10.52 -7.42 9.56
CA GLU A 117 -9.71 -7.04 10.72
C GLU A 117 -8.43 -7.86 10.82
N LYS A 118 -8.54 -9.17 10.61
CA LYS A 118 -7.39 -10.08 10.60
C LYS A 118 -6.42 -9.74 9.48
N GLU A 119 -6.92 -9.46 8.27
CA GLU A 119 -6.07 -9.12 7.12
C GLU A 119 -5.42 -7.74 7.29
N SER A 120 -6.14 -6.77 7.84
CA SER A 120 -5.60 -5.46 8.18
C SER A 120 -4.49 -5.56 9.23
N SER A 121 -4.70 -6.34 10.30
CA SER A 121 -3.70 -6.54 11.36
C SER A 121 -2.44 -7.22 10.82
N LYS A 122 -2.61 -8.24 9.97
CA LYS A 122 -1.49 -8.91 9.30
C LYS A 122 -0.72 -7.93 8.41
N GLY A 123 -1.43 -7.11 7.62
CA GLY A 123 -0.79 -6.11 6.76
C GLY A 123 0.01 -5.07 7.54
N LEU A 124 -0.46 -4.66 8.72
CA LEU A 124 0.26 -3.73 9.58
C LEU A 124 1.56 -4.34 10.13
N LEU A 125 1.53 -5.61 10.55
CA LEU A 125 2.72 -6.33 10.99
C LEU A 125 3.75 -6.48 9.86
N GLU A 126 3.30 -6.85 8.67
CA GLU A 126 4.19 -6.96 7.49
C GLU A 126 4.81 -5.62 7.11
N ALA A 127 4.05 -4.52 7.16
CA ALA A 127 4.58 -3.18 6.95
C ALA A 127 5.61 -2.79 8.02
N SER A 128 5.35 -3.13 9.29
CA SER A 128 6.31 -2.91 10.38
C SER A 128 7.61 -3.67 10.15
N THR A 129 7.56 -4.95 9.75
CA THR A 129 8.75 -5.74 9.43
C THR A 129 9.52 -5.13 8.27
N LEU A 130 8.84 -4.75 7.19
CA LEU A 130 9.47 -4.12 6.03
C LEU A 130 10.21 -2.83 6.41
N PHE A 131 9.66 -2.01 7.31
CA PHE A 131 10.30 -0.77 7.75
C PHE A 131 11.54 -1.06 8.61
N ILE A 132 11.47 -2.07 9.48
CA ILE A 132 12.63 -2.53 10.26
C ILE A 132 13.74 -2.96 9.29
N ASP A 133 13.43 -3.79 8.29
CA ASP A 133 14.40 -4.27 7.31
C ASP A 133 15.07 -3.12 6.55
N VAL A 134 14.30 -2.08 6.18
CA VAL A 134 14.83 -0.89 5.52
C VAL A 134 15.81 -0.12 6.43
N LEU A 135 15.46 0.04 7.71
CA LEU A 135 16.29 0.76 8.68
C LEU A 135 17.56 -0.03 9.05
N GLU A 136 17.46 -1.34 9.23
CA GLU A 136 18.62 -2.21 9.49
C GLU A 136 19.57 -2.22 8.30
N ALA A 137 19.04 -2.26 7.07
CA ALA A 137 19.85 -2.14 5.86
C ALA A 137 20.53 -0.76 5.76
N ALA A 138 19.88 0.30 6.23
CA ALA A 138 20.46 1.64 6.29
C ALA A 138 21.60 1.74 7.34
N LYS A 139 21.42 1.12 8.52
CA LYS A 139 22.50 0.99 9.53
C LYS A 139 23.70 0.24 8.97
N ALA A 140 23.47 -0.92 8.36
CA ALA A 140 24.54 -1.72 7.76
C ALA A 140 25.33 -0.99 6.65
N ARG A 141 24.73 0.03 6.01
CA ARG A 141 25.39 0.89 5.01
C ARG A 141 25.98 2.17 5.59
N GLY A 142 25.88 2.39 6.91
CA GLY A 142 26.38 3.59 7.59
C GLY A 142 25.53 4.84 7.34
N GLU A 143 24.28 4.69 6.88
CA GLU A 143 23.35 5.82 6.71
C GLU A 143 22.71 6.24 8.04
N LEU A 144 22.60 5.30 8.99
CA LEU A 144 22.05 5.52 10.33
C LEU A 144 23.10 5.12 11.37
N ALA A 145 23.06 5.75 12.55
CA ALA A 145 23.94 5.40 13.65
C ALA A 145 23.62 3.99 14.21
N GLU A 146 24.65 3.28 14.68
CA GLU A 146 24.50 1.95 15.29
C GLU A 146 23.57 1.95 16.52
N SER A 147 23.47 3.08 17.21
CA SER A 147 22.60 3.28 18.38
C SER A 147 21.12 3.38 18.03
N VAL A 148 20.74 3.55 16.76
CA VAL A 148 19.34 3.68 16.35
C VAL A 148 18.58 2.39 16.64
N ASP A 149 17.50 2.50 17.41
CA ASP A 149 16.52 1.42 17.64
C ASP A 149 15.57 1.31 16.43
N CYS A 150 15.88 0.41 15.51
CA CYS A 150 15.09 0.22 14.29
C CYS A 150 13.64 -0.17 14.55
N VAL A 151 13.33 -0.86 15.65
CA VAL A 151 11.95 -1.26 15.96
C VAL A 151 11.14 -0.03 16.38
N ALA A 152 11.68 0.78 17.30
CA ALA A 152 11.01 2.00 17.73
C ALA A 152 10.86 3.00 16.58
N GLN A 153 11.88 3.18 15.75
CA GLN A 153 11.83 4.11 14.62
C GLN A 153 10.92 3.61 13.49
N ALA A 154 10.83 2.30 13.24
CA ALA A 154 9.86 1.74 12.30
C ALA A 154 8.42 2.06 12.71
N GLN A 155 8.08 1.90 13.99
CA GLN A 155 6.75 2.26 14.52
C GLN A 155 6.44 3.75 14.31
N ARG A 156 7.42 4.61 14.58
CA ARG A 156 7.32 6.05 14.39
C ARG A 156 7.11 6.44 12.93
N LEU A 157 7.92 5.89 12.02
CA LEU A 157 7.81 6.13 10.59
C LEU A 157 6.49 5.61 10.01
N LEU A 158 6.01 4.45 10.49
CA LEU A 158 4.72 3.91 10.09
C LEU A 158 3.57 4.84 10.48
N ALA A 159 3.59 5.35 11.72
CA ALA A 159 2.62 6.34 12.18
C ALA A 159 2.69 7.64 11.37
N LEU A 160 3.90 8.14 11.09
CA LEU A 160 4.12 9.34 10.29
C LEU A 160 3.57 9.16 8.86
N ILE A 161 3.92 8.07 8.18
CA ILE A 161 3.51 7.82 6.79
C ILE A 161 1.99 7.63 6.70
N ASN A 162 1.37 6.89 7.63
CA ASN A 162 -0.08 6.79 7.72
C ASN A 162 -0.73 8.16 7.95
N GLY A 163 -0.15 8.99 8.82
CA GLY A 163 -0.61 10.35 9.10
C GLY A 163 -0.53 11.26 7.87
N ILE A 164 0.60 11.23 7.16
CA ILE A 164 0.79 11.96 5.90
C ILE A 164 -0.27 11.54 4.88
N ALA A 165 -0.50 10.23 4.72
CA ALA A 165 -1.47 9.73 3.77
C ALA A 165 -2.91 10.13 4.14
N ALA A 166 -3.26 10.07 5.42
CA ALA A 166 -4.57 10.48 5.90
C ALA A 166 -4.82 11.98 5.70
N LEU A 167 -3.80 12.80 5.91
CA LEU A 167 -3.87 14.25 5.70
C LEU A 167 -3.88 14.61 4.20
N TRP A 168 -3.18 13.85 3.37
CA TRP A 168 -3.27 13.97 1.91
C TRP A 168 -4.69 13.71 1.39
N VAL A 169 -5.39 12.69 1.90
CA VAL A 169 -6.78 12.43 1.49
C VAL A 169 -7.69 13.62 1.80
N GLN A 170 -7.46 14.30 2.93
CA GLN A 170 -8.29 15.41 3.38
C GLN A 170 -7.94 16.75 2.71
N MET A 171 -6.66 17.01 2.50
CA MET A 171 -6.16 18.29 1.97
C MET A 171 -5.05 18.05 0.92
N PRO A 172 -5.39 17.46 -0.25
CA PRO A 172 -4.40 17.05 -1.24
C PRO A 172 -3.57 18.22 -1.79
N ASP A 173 -4.15 19.42 -1.83
CA ASP A 173 -3.47 20.64 -2.30
C ASP A 173 -2.43 21.18 -1.30
N HIS A 174 -2.58 20.85 -0.01
CA HIS A 174 -1.62 21.25 1.04
C HIS A 174 -0.54 20.18 1.25
N TRP A 175 -0.95 18.92 1.18
CA TRP A 175 -0.08 17.75 1.28
C TRP A 175 0.41 17.32 -0.10
N THR A 176 1.05 18.27 -0.79
CA THR A 176 1.67 18.02 -2.10
C THR A 176 2.78 16.97 -1.99
N ALA A 177 3.15 16.34 -3.10
CA ALA A 177 4.28 15.40 -3.11
C ALA A 177 5.55 16.02 -2.51
N LYS A 178 5.81 17.31 -2.76
CA LYS A 178 6.92 18.05 -2.18
C LYS A 178 6.83 18.08 -0.64
N THR A 179 5.69 18.51 -0.10
CA THR A 179 5.44 18.58 1.36
C THR A 179 5.65 17.22 2.04
N GLN A 180 5.13 16.15 1.44
CA GLN A 180 5.25 14.79 1.97
C GLN A 180 6.72 14.33 2.02
N LEU A 181 7.47 14.55 0.94
CA LEU A 181 8.87 14.18 0.84
C LEU A 181 9.76 15.01 1.78
N GLU A 182 9.49 16.31 1.92
CA GLU A 182 10.20 17.19 2.86
C GLU A 182 10.00 16.73 4.31
N LEU A 183 8.78 16.35 4.69
CA LEU A 183 8.51 15.86 6.04
C LEU A 183 9.19 14.52 6.32
N LEU A 184 9.13 13.56 5.38
CA LEU A 184 9.86 12.30 5.52
C LEU A 184 11.38 12.52 5.63
N LYS A 185 11.93 13.42 4.83
CA LYS A 185 13.36 13.76 4.89
C LYS A 185 13.73 14.34 6.25
N SER A 186 12.96 15.32 6.74
CA SER A 186 13.18 15.93 8.06
C SER A 186 13.10 14.90 9.19
N GLU A 187 12.18 13.93 9.08
CA GLU A 187 12.08 12.86 10.08
C GLU A 187 13.31 11.95 10.08
N LEU A 188 13.81 11.58 8.91
CA LEU A 188 15.01 10.75 8.80
C LEU A 188 16.26 11.47 9.29
N GLU A 189 16.35 12.79 9.08
CA GLU A 189 17.40 13.63 9.66
C GLU A 189 17.31 13.65 11.20
N PHE A 190 16.10 13.74 11.76
CA PHE A 190 15.87 13.66 13.21
C PHE A 190 16.29 12.30 13.80
N ILE A 191 15.91 11.21 13.13
CA ILE A 191 16.29 9.83 13.50
C ILE A 191 17.80 9.61 13.39
N SER A 192 18.46 10.23 12.42
CA SER A 192 19.91 10.09 12.26
C SER A 192 20.70 10.84 13.35
N ALA A 193 20.08 11.84 13.98
CA ALA A 193 20.70 12.68 15.00
C ALA A 193 20.52 12.16 16.44
N HIS A 194 19.65 11.18 16.67
CA HIS A 194 19.28 10.66 18.01
C HIS A 194 19.27 9.12 18.03
#